data_AF-A0A2T5V6P9-F1
#
_entry.id   AF-A0A2T5V6P9-F1
#
_cell.length_a   1.000
_cell.length_b   1.000
_cell.length_c   1.000
_cell.angle_alpha   90.00
_cell.angle_beta   90.00
_cell.angle_gamma   90.00
#
_symmetry.space_group_name_H-M   'P 1'
#
loop_
_entity.id
_entity.type
_entity.pdbx_description
1 polymer ?
#
loop_
_entity_poly.entity_id
_entity_poly.type
_entity_poly.pdbx_seq_one_letter_code
_entity_poly.pdbx_strand_id
1 'polypeptide(L)'
;MIERRLTIAFAATLGLLTAVLPAAADPALGTATGRWAGKGWVKKPGDAAKQIVRCRIASDFEAPRLSIDGKCAASGTNFPVKGYIDETSGRFTGRWYSPTSSAVAPVTGRARGKTVAISFTFPGKEGHKPVSGNLSWEKGSDELVLTSTDGTNELSRIVFER
;
A
#
# COMPACT_ATOMS: atom_id res chain seq x y z
N MET A 1 -15.75 48.11 -67.23
CA MET A 1 -14.94 48.56 -66.09
C MET A 1 -15.53 47.94 -64.83
N ILE A 2 -14.73 47.08 -64.19
CA ILE A 2 -15.13 46.07 -63.21
C ILE A 2 -14.59 46.47 -61.83
N GLU A 3 -15.50 46.51 -60.84
CA GLU A 3 -15.36 46.17 -59.41
C GLU A 3 -14.49 47.05 -58.49
N ARG A 4 -14.74 47.18 -57.17
CA ARG A 4 -15.12 46.13 -56.21
C ARG A 4 -15.52 46.77 -54.86
N ARG A 5 -16.66 46.38 -54.29
CA ARG A 5 -16.98 46.62 -52.87
C ARG A 5 -16.22 45.56 -52.05
N LEU A 6 -15.42 45.96 -51.05
CA LEU A 6 -14.83 45.00 -50.11
C LEU A 6 -15.46 45.16 -48.72
N THR A 7 -16.25 44.16 -48.39
CA THR A 7 -16.92 43.90 -47.12
C THR A 7 -15.88 43.55 -46.05
N ILE A 8 -15.92 44.22 -44.89
CA ILE A 8 -15.11 43.88 -43.71
C ILE A 8 -15.70 42.63 -43.07
N ALA A 9 -15.00 41.50 -43.15
CA ALA A 9 -15.36 40.27 -42.46
C ALA A 9 -14.75 40.25 -41.06
N PHE A 10 -15.59 40.34 -40.03
CA PHE A 10 -15.24 40.06 -38.64
C PHE A 10 -14.96 38.56 -38.49
N ALA A 11 -13.69 38.17 -38.40
CA ALA A 11 -13.30 36.81 -38.08
C ALA A 11 -13.38 36.61 -36.56
N ALA A 12 -14.50 36.07 -36.08
CA ALA A 12 -14.65 35.61 -34.70
C ALA A 12 -13.85 34.31 -34.50
N THR A 13 -12.62 34.40 -34.01
CA THR A 13 -11.85 33.25 -33.52
C THR A 13 -12.49 32.69 -32.26
N LEU A 14 -13.30 31.65 -32.43
CA LEU A 14 -13.87 30.84 -31.35
C LEU A 14 -12.76 30.00 -30.71
N GLY A 15 -12.21 30.48 -29.59
CA GLY A 15 -11.24 29.72 -28.80
C GLY A 15 -11.92 28.51 -28.16
N LEU A 16 -11.66 27.30 -28.68
CA LEU A 16 -12.00 26.05 -28.00
C LEU A 16 -11.21 25.95 -26.70
N LEU A 17 -11.86 26.32 -25.59
CA LEU A 17 -11.42 25.94 -24.24
C LEU A 17 -11.62 24.43 -24.09
N THR A 18 -10.61 23.64 -24.43
CA THR A 18 -10.55 22.23 -24.04
C THR A 18 -10.45 22.17 -22.52
N ALA A 19 -11.58 21.95 -21.85
CA ALA A 19 -11.62 21.61 -20.44
C ALA A 19 -10.83 20.31 -20.24
N VAL A 20 -9.58 20.43 -19.78
CA VAL A 20 -8.79 19.29 -19.32
C VAL A 20 -9.42 18.86 -17.99
N LEU A 21 -10.39 17.95 -18.06
CA LEU A 21 -10.89 17.28 -16.87
C LEU A 21 -9.70 16.52 -16.27
N PRO A 22 -9.38 16.71 -14.98
CA PRO A 22 -8.38 15.88 -14.34
C PRO A 22 -8.85 14.43 -14.42
N ALA A 23 -8.08 13.58 -15.10
CA ALA A 23 -8.30 12.14 -15.07
C ALA A 23 -8.30 11.73 -13.60
N ALA A 24 -9.40 11.15 -13.12
CA ALA A 24 -9.44 10.53 -11.81
C ALA A 24 -8.36 9.44 -11.82
N ALA A 25 -7.28 9.66 -11.06
CA ALA A 25 -6.22 8.68 -10.95
C ALA A 25 -6.80 7.41 -10.33
N ASP A 26 -6.46 6.24 -10.88
CA ASP A 26 -6.84 4.97 -10.29
C ASP A 26 -6.44 4.93 -8.82
N PRO A 27 -7.29 4.41 -7.91
CA PRO A 27 -6.99 4.34 -6.50
C PRO A 27 -5.65 3.64 -6.28
N ALA A 28 -4.75 4.29 -5.54
CA ALA A 28 -3.38 3.81 -5.40
C ALA A 28 -3.34 2.41 -4.76
N LEU A 29 -4.29 2.13 -3.87
CA LEU A 29 -4.46 0.84 -3.23
C LEU A 29 -4.81 -0.30 -4.20
N GLY A 30 -5.56 -0.02 -5.26
CA GLY A 30 -6.00 -1.04 -6.22
C GLY A 30 -4.85 -1.73 -6.95
N THR A 31 -3.69 -1.07 -7.04
CA THR A 31 -2.49 -1.64 -7.67
C THR A 31 -1.89 -2.83 -6.93
N ALA A 32 -2.21 -2.99 -5.64
CA ALA A 32 -1.78 -4.13 -4.83
C ALA A 32 -2.76 -5.33 -4.89
N THR A 33 -3.85 -5.25 -5.65
CA THR A 33 -4.84 -6.35 -5.73
C THR A 33 -4.20 -7.62 -6.32
N GLY A 34 -4.49 -8.77 -5.73
CA GLY A 34 -4.06 -10.06 -6.25
C GLY A 34 -3.70 -11.10 -5.20
N ARG A 35 -3.09 -12.18 -5.66
CA ARG A 35 -2.56 -13.25 -4.81
C ARG A 35 -1.05 -13.15 -4.80
N TRP A 36 -0.46 -13.29 -3.62
CA TRP A 36 0.97 -13.08 -3.44
C TRP A 36 1.62 -14.23 -2.68
N ALA A 37 2.80 -14.64 -3.15
CA ALA A 37 3.66 -15.60 -2.49
C ALA A 37 4.83 -14.87 -1.84
N GLY A 38 4.90 -14.93 -0.51
CA GLY A 38 5.95 -14.28 0.28
C GLY A 38 7.07 -15.22 0.68
N LYS A 39 8.32 -14.75 0.63
CA LYS A 39 9.48 -15.42 1.23
C LYS A 39 10.29 -14.40 2.01
N GLY A 40 10.93 -14.86 3.09
CA GLY A 40 11.80 -14.00 3.87
C GLY A 40 12.15 -14.59 5.21
N TRP A 41 12.29 -13.72 6.21
CA TRP A 41 12.60 -14.12 7.57
C TRP A 41 11.85 -13.27 8.60
N VAL A 42 11.65 -13.87 9.77
CA VAL A 42 11.13 -13.22 10.98
C VAL A 42 12.03 -13.56 12.15
N LYS A 43 12.11 -12.69 13.14
CA LYS A 43 12.71 -12.98 14.45
C LYS A 43 11.85 -12.36 15.54
N LYS A 44 11.86 -12.98 16.72
CA LYS A 44 11.24 -12.38 17.90
C LYS A 44 12.08 -11.17 18.35
N PRO A 45 11.47 -10.16 19.00
CA PRO A 45 12.24 -9.10 19.65
C PRO A 45 13.32 -9.66 20.59
N GLY A 46 14.46 -8.96 20.68
CA GLY A 46 15.66 -9.44 21.38
C GLY A 46 16.61 -10.23 20.47
N ASP A 47 17.54 -10.98 21.09
CA ASP A 47 18.62 -11.73 20.39
C ASP A 47 18.16 -13.08 19.84
N ALA A 48 16.91 -13.17 19.37
CA ALA A 48 16.37 -14.39 18.81
C ALA A 48 16.94 -14.68 17.41
N ALA A 49 17.18 -15.95 17.12
CA ALA A 49 17.60 -16.40 15.79
C ALA A 49 16.52 -16.09 14.73
N LYS A 50 16.98 -15.74 13.52
CA LYS A 50 16.09 -15.57 12.35
C LYS A 50 15.47 -16.90 11.96
N GLN A 51 14.18 -16.89 11.67
CA GLN A 51 13.43 -18.02 11.16
C GLN A 51 12.97 -17.72 9.74
N ILE A 52 13.24 -18.64 8.82
CA ILE A 52 12.75 -18.54 7.44
C ILE A 52 11.23 -18.67 7.45
N VAL A 53 10.58 -17.79 6.69
CA VAL A 53 9.12 -17.77 6.56
C VAL A 53 8.70 -17.88 5.09
N ARG A 54 7.60 -18.58 4.86
CA ARG A 54 6.87 -18.57 3.58
C ARG A 54 5.44 -18.12 3.82
N CYS A 55 4.95 -17.21 2.99
CA CYS A 55 3.64 -16.61 3.15
C CYS A 55 2.80 -16.78 1.89
N ARG A 56 1.49 -16.83 2.07
CA ARG A 56 0.50 -16.67 1.00
C ARG A 56 -0.55 -15.69 1.50
N ILE A 57 -0.73 -14.60 0.77
CA ILE A 57 -1.76 -13.59 1.05
C ILE A 57 -2.60 -13.35 -0.19
N ALA A 58 -3.83 -12.94 0.02
CA ALA A 58 -4.70 -12.34 -0.98
C ALA A 58 -4.97 -10.89 -0.55
N SER A 59 -5.04 -10.02 -1.53
CA SER A 59 -5.42 -8.63 -1.36
C SER A 59 -6.55 -8.30 -2.33
N ASP A 60 -7.68 -7.90 -1.77
CA ASP A 60 -8.92 -7.65 -2.51
C ASP A 60 -9.26 -6.17 -2.37
N PHE A 61 -9.39 -5.48 -3.51
CA PHE A 61 -9.72 -4.06 -3.55
C PHE A 61 -11.19 -3.85 -3.95
N GLU A 62 -11.96 -3.32 -3.02
CA GLU A 62 -13.31 -2.83 -3.22
C GLU A 62 -13.34 -1.38 -2.75
N ALA A 63 -13.23 -0.44 -3.71
CA ALA A 63 -13.01 0.97 -3.41
C ALA A 63 -14.00 1.50 -2.33
N PRO A 64 -13.51 2.22 -1.30
CA PRO A 64 -12.15 2.73 -1.13
C PRO A 64 -11.20 1.79 -0.34
N ARG A 65 -11.57 0.52 -0.13
CA ARG A 65 -10.91 -0.41 0.78
C ARG A 65 -10.07 -1.46 0.07
N LEU A 66 -8.84 -1.65 0.54
CA LEU A 66 -8.02 -2.84 0.30
C LEU A 66 -8.06 -3.74 1.52
N SER A 67 -8.56 -4.96 1.38
CA SER A 67 -8.52 -5.99 2.41
C SER A 67 -7.36 -6.94 2.15
N ILE A 68 -6.64 -7.35 3.19
CA ILE A 68 -5.52 -8.30 3.11
C ILE A 68 -5.81 -9.44 4.08
N ASP A 69 -5.77 -10.67 3.58
CA ASP A 69 -5.89 -11.89 4.38
C ASP A 69 -4.91 -12.96 3.89
N GLY A 70 -4.35 -13.71 4.83
CA GLY A 70 -3.52 -14.85 4.50
C GLY A 70 -2.78 -15.40 5.70
N LYS A 71 -1.75 -16.18 5.39
CA LYS A 71 -0.94 -16.86 6.40
C LYS A 71 0.52 -16.96 6.00
N CYS A 72 1.35 -16.97 7.03
CA CYS A 72 2.77 -17.25 6.96
C CYS A 72 3.07 -18.51 7.76
N ALA A 73 4.10 -19.26 7.34
CA ALA A 73 4.59 -20.45 8.00
C ALA A 73 6.07 -20.29 8.31
N ALA A 74 6.44 -20.43 9.59
CA ALA A 74 7.82 -20.45 10.08
C ALA A 74 8.02 -21.62 11.04
N SER A 75 9.06 -22.43 10.83
CA SER A 75 9.44 -23.55 11.73
C SER A 75 8.25 -24.46 12.12
N GLY A 76 7.39 -24.79 11.15
CA GLY A 76 6.22 -25.66 11.37
C GLY A 76 5.00 -24.97 12.02
N THR A 77 5.09 -23.70 12.40
CA THR A 77 3.97 -22.93 12.94
C THR A 77 3.40 -21.98 11.90
N ASN A 78 2.07 -21.91 11.80
CA ASN A 78 1.38 -20.93 10.96
C ASN A 78 0.94 -19.73 11.78
N PHE A 79 0.99 -18.54 11.19
CA PHE A 79 0.44 -17.31 11.76
C PHE A 79 -0.27 -16.47 10.70
N PRO A 80 -1.35 -15.76 11.06
CA PRO A 80 -2.13 -14.99 10.10
C PRO A 80 -1.42 -13.69 9.70
N VAL A 81 -1.69 -13.22 8.49
CA VAL A 81 -1.39 -11.85 8.04
C VAL A 81 -2.71 -11.24 7.61
N LYS A 82 -3.19 -10.26 8.37
CA LYS A 82 -4.53 -9.70 8.18
C LYS A 82 -4.54 -8.19 8.40
N GLY A 83 -5.30 -7.49 7.59
CA GLY A 83 -5.51 -6.05 7.73
C GLY A 83 -6.47 -5.51 6.69
N TYR A 84 -6.84 -4.25 6.84
CA TYR A 84 -7.46 -3.49 5.76
C TYR A 84 -6.93 -2.06 5.77
N ILE A 85 -6.97 -1.44 4.59
CA ILE A 85 -6.59 -0.05 4.36
C ILE A 85 -7.69 0.63 3.59
N ASP A 86 -8.16 1.77 4.10
CA ASP A 86 -9.10 2.67 3.43
C ASP A 86 -8.35 3.87 2.85
N GLU A 87 -8.68 4.27 1.64
CA GLU A 87 -8.18 5.50 1.00
C GLU A 87 -9.23 6.62 1.04
N THR A 88 -8.90 7.71 1.74
CA THR A 88 -9.74 8.92 1.77
C THR A 88 -8.88 10.13 1.48
N SER A 89 -9.17 10.83 0.38
CA SER A 89 -8.47 12.07 -0.03
C SER A 89 -6.94 11.93 -0.07
N GLY A 90 -6.44 10.80 -0.59
CA GLY A 90 -5.01 10.50 -0.72
C GLY A 90 -4.29 10.14 0.59
N ARG A 91 -5.03 9.95 1.69
CA ARG A 91 -4.52 9.42 2.97
C ARG A 91 -5.00 7.99 3.15
N PHE A 92 -4.12 7.17 3.72
CA PHE A 92 -4.45 5.80 4.07
C PHE A 92 -4.67 5.66 5.57
N THR A 93 -5.78 5.06 5.94
CA THR A 93 -6.11 4.66 7.32
C THR A 93 -6.52 3.20 7.33
N GLY A 94 -6.69 2.59 8.50
CA GLY A 94 -7.17 1.22 8.57
C GLY A 94 -6.71 0.50 9.82
N ARG A 95 -6.69 -0.84 9.75
CA ARG A 95 -6.27 -1.69 10.86
C ARG A 95 -5.38 -2.82 10.39
N TRP A 96 -4.35 -3.09 11.19
CA TRP A 96 -3.47 -4.25 11.04
C TRP A 96 -3.58 -5.13 12.27
N TYR A 97 -3.72 -6.44 12.07
CA TYR A 97 -3.95 -7.39 13.16
C TYR A 97 -2.65 -8.09 13.53
N SER A 98 -2.39 -8.19 14.83
CA SER A 98 -1.20 -8.87 15.33
C SER A 98 -1.24 -10.37 14.98
N PRO A 99 -0.15 -10.95 14.47
CA PRO A 99 -0.09 -12.39 14.20
C PRO A 99 -0.03 -13.25 15.48
N THR A 100 0.32 -12.66 16.62
CA THR A 100 0.66 -13.38 17.87
C THR A 100 -0.16 -12.95 19.09
N SER A 101 -1.11 -12.02 18.91
CA SER A 101 -1.97 -11.53 19.99
C SER A 101 -3.30 -11.00 19.44
N SER A 102 -4.23 -10.66 20.33
CA SER A 102 -5.46 -9.95 20.00
C SER A 102 -5.26 -8.45 19.72
N ALA A 103 -4.01 -7.96 19.71
CA ALA A 103 -3.73 -6.56 19.49
C ALA A 103 -4.05 -6.15 18.04
N VAL A 104 -4.57 -4.93 17.89
CA VAL A 104 -4.89 -4.33 16.60
C VAL A 104 -4.23 -2.96 16.56
N ALA A 105 -3.46 -2.70 15.50
CA ALA A 105 -2.76 -1.44 15.30
C ALA A 105 -3.48 -0.59 14.25
N PRO A 106 -3.63 0.72 14.47
CA PRO A 106 -4.10 1.61 13.42
C PRO A 106 -3.05 1.67 12.30
N VAL A 107 -3.53 1.66 11.06
CA VAL A 107 -2.71 1.87 9.87
C VAL A 107 -2.70 3.36 9.54
N THR A 108 -1.54 3.87 9.13
CA THR A 108 -1.38 5.19 8.53
C THR A 108 -0.52 5.09 7.27
N GLY A 109 -0.78 5.92 6.27
CA GLY A 109 0.02 5.92 5.06
C GLY A 109 -0.42 6.94 4.03
N ARG A 110 0.26 6.93 2.88
CA ARG A 110 -0.08 7.72 1.69
C ARG A 110 0.68 7.20 0.48
N ALA A 111 0.16 7.48 -0.71
CA ALA A 111 0.95 7.36 -1.92
C ALA A 111 1.88 8.58 -2.10
N ARG A 112 3.06 8.35 -2.67
CA ARG A 112 3.99 9.40 -3.13
C ARG A 112 4.57 8.97 -4.48
N GLY A 113 4.13 9.63 -5.56
CA GLY A 113 4.50 9.22 -6.91
C GLY A 113 4.05 7.78 -7.19
N LYS A 114 5.02 6.91 -7.49
CA LYS A 114 4.80 5.47 -7.72
C LYS A 114 4.81 4.65 -6.43
N THR A 115 5.38 5.15 -5.35
CA THR A 115 5.50 4.39 -4.10
C THR A 115 4.21 4.50 -3.28
N VAL A 116 3.74 3.36 -2.81
CA VAL A 116 2.71 3.25 -1.79
C VAL A 116 3.36 2.67 -0.54
N ALA A 117 3.12 3.30 0.61
CA ALA A 117 3.61 2.82 1.89
C ALA A 117 2.57 3.04 2.99
N ILE A 118 2.41 2.01 3.80
CA ILE A 118 1.60 2.04 5.03
C ILE A 118 2.46 1.59 6.20
N SER A 119 2.16 2.13 7.38
CA SER A 119 2.83 1.79 8.63
C SER A 119 1.80 1.54 9.73
N PHE A 120 2.14 0.64 10.64
CA PHE A 120 1.35 0.30 11.80
C PHE A 120 2.29 0.01 12.98
N THR A 121 1.86 0.29 14.20
CA THR A 121 2.68 0.06 15.40
C THR A 121 1.86 -0.63 16.47
N PHE A 122 2.38 -1.75 16.96
CA PHE A 122 1.87 -2.41 18.15
C PHE A 122 2.60 -1.89 19.38
N PRO A 123 1.88 -1.59 20.48
CA PRO A 123 2.54 -1.27 21.73
C PRO A 123 3.40 -2.46 22.17
N GLY A 124 4.54 -2.15 22.79
CA GLY A 124 5.35 -3.17 23.44
C GLY A 124 4.57 -3.82 24.58
N LYS A 125 4.81 -5.11 24.83
CA LYS A 125 4.42 -5.72 26.10
C LYS A 125 5.46 -5.38 27.16
N GLU A 126 5.13 -5.58 28.43
CA GLU A 126 6.06 -5.36 29.54
C GLU A 126 7.45 -5.95 29.25
N GLY A 127 8.49 -5.14 29.44
CA GLY A 127 9.89 -5.48 29.13
C GLY A 127 10.27 -5.48 27.64
N HIS A 128 9.37 -5.17 26.71
CA HIS A 128 9.64 -5.17 25.28
C HIS A 128 9.33 -3.81 24.63
N LYS A 129 10.12 -3.44 23.62
CA LYS A 129 9.91 -2.23 22.83
C LYS A 129 8.65 -2.35 21.94
N PRO A 130 8.03 -1.22 21.53
CA PRO A 130 7.02 -1.22 20.49
C PRO A 130 7.53 -1.86 19.20
N VAL A 131 6.63 -2.51 18.47
CA VAL A 131 6.95 -3.13 17.17
C VAL A 131 6.23 -2.35 16.08
N SER A 132 7.00 -1.73 15.19
CA SER A 132 6.50 -1.04 14.01
C SER A 132 6.65 -1.91 12.78
N GLY A 133 5.60 -2.00 11.97
CA GLY A 133 5.63 -2.64 10.66
C GLY A 133 5.41 -1.65 9.53
N ASN A 134 5.94 -1.98 8.36
CA ASN A 134 5.71 -1.26 7.12
C ASN A 134 5.38 -2.24 6.00
N LEU A 135 4.29 -2.00 5.29
CA LEU A 135 3.99 -2.65 4.02
C LEU A 135 4.12 -1.59 2.91
N SER A 136 4.91 -1.90 1.89
CA SER A 136 5.14 -0.99 0.77
C SER A 136 5.22 -1.71 -0.56
N TRP A 137 4.92 -0.98 -1.63
CA TRP A 137 5.04 -1.46 -3.00
C TRP A 137 5.13 -0.28 -3.97
N GLU A 138 5.54 -0.57 -5.20
CA GLU A 138 5.41 0.38 -6.31
C GLU A 138 4.15 0.09 -7.12
N LYS A 139 3.43 1.13 -7.55
CA LYS A 139 2.26 1.02 -8.42
C LYS A 139 2.65 0.29 -9.71
N GLY A 140 1.97 -0.83 -9.97
CA GLY A 140 2.22 -1.67 -11.14
C GLY A 140 3.41 -2.64 -10.99
N SER A 141 4.06 -2.69 -9.83
CA SER A 141 5.04 -3.74 -9.54
C SER A 141 4.36 -5.06 -9.16
N ASP A 142 5.09 -6.14 -9.39
CA ASP A 142 4.75 -7.48 -8.92
C ASP A 142 5.48 -7.80 -7.60
N GLU A 143 5.80 -6.76 -6.81
CA GLU A 143 6.48 -6.90 -5.53
C GLU A 143 5.79 -6.09 -4.42
N LEU A 144 5.49 -6.74 -3.28
CA LEU A 144 5.17 -6.07 -2.02
C LEU A 144 6.24 -6.42 -0.98
N VAL A 145 6.64 -5.46 -0.14
CA VAL A 145 7.61 -5.68 0.92
C VAL A 145 6.96 -5.39 2.27
N LEU A 146 6.91 -6.41 3.13
CA LEU A 146 6.52 -6.30 4.53
C LEU A 146 7.75 -6.38 5.42
N THR A 147 7.97 -5.34 6.20
CA THR A 147 9.06 -5.27 7.19
C THR A 147 8.53 -4.96 8.56
N SER A 148 9.30 -5.29 9.59
CA SER A 148 9.04 -4.82 10.95
C SER A 148 10.32 -4.56 11.72
N THR A 149 10.23 -3.72 12.75
CA THR A 149 11.35 -3.29 13.60
C THR A 149 10.88 -3.02 15.04
N ASP A 150 11.78 -3.17 16.00
CA ASP A 150 11.58 -2.70 17.39
C ASP A 150 12.09 -1.27 17.64
N GLY A 151 12.41 -0.55 16.56
CA GLY A 151 13.01 0.79 16.55
C GLY A 151 14.53 0.77 16.35
N THR A 152 15.21 -0.28 16.79
CA THR A 152 16.67 -0.44 16.64
C THR A 152 17.05 -1.65 15.81
N ASN A 153 16.22 -2.69 15.83
CA ASN A 153 16.48 -3.97 15.22
C ASN A 153 15.39 -4.30 14.21
N GLU A 154 15.78 -4.63 12.98
CA GLU A 154 14.86 -5.24 12.03
C GLU A 154 14.43 -6.61 12.55
N LEU A 155 13.12 -6.80 12.68
CA LEU A 155 12.47 -8.01 13.19
C LEU A 155 11.95 -8.89 12.06
N SER A 156 11.66 -8.32 10.89
CA SER A 156 11.29 -9.12 9.72
C SER A 156 11.54 -8.39 8.42
N ARG A 157 11.74 -9.20 7.38
CA ARG A 157 11.65 -8.79 5.99
C ARG A 157 11.05 -9.91 5.17
N ILE A 158 9.92 -9.65 4.55
CA ILE A 158 9.18 -10.60 3.71
C ILE A 158 8.91 -9.89 2.39
N VAL A 159 9.39 -10.48 1.31
CA VAL A 159 9.15 -10.01 -0.06
C VAL A 159 8.07 -10.92 -0.65
N PHE A 160 7.01 -10.31 -1.15
CA PHE A 160 5.86 -10.94 -1.76
C PHE A 160 5.88 -10.70 -3.26
N GLU A 161 5.80 -11.77 -4.03
CA GLU A 161 5.80 -11.75 -5.50
C GLU A 161 4.50 -12.38 -6.02
N ARG A 162 4.04 -11.96 -7.20
CA ARG A 162 2.85 -12.53 -7.86
C ARG A 162 3.14 -13.03 -9.27
#